data_AF-A0A921IRP3-F1
#
_entry.id   AF-A0A921IRP3-F1
#
_cell.length_a   1.000
_cell.length_b   1.000
_cell.length_c   1.000
_cell.angle_alpha   90.00
_cell.angle_beta   90.00
_cell.angle_gamma   90.00
#
_symmetry.space_group_name_H-M   'P 1'
#
loop_
_entity.id
_entity.type
_entity.pdbx_description
1 polymer ?
#
loop_
_entity_poly.entity_id
_entity_poly.type
_entity_poly.pdbx_seq_one_letter_code
_entity_poly.pdbx_strand_id
1 'polypeptide(L)'
;MALYWPEQHVALEIVDDPHARPFDRASDPDATVIQTTVAEISDLESFRALAKRLAAALGENLPEDTPLFRRRQADLHAFALSRANRCRPSLHNRCNTTAKGD
;
A
#
# COMPACT_ATOMS: atom_id res chain seq x y z
N MET A 1 5.88 -0.57 5.38
CA MET A 1 5.56 -1.80 6.13
C MET A 1 5.85 -3.01 5.26
N ALA A 2 6.21 -4.17 5.83
CA ALA A 2 6.35 -5.42 5.08
C ALA A 2 5.27 -6.44 5.51
N LEU A 3 4.66 -7.12 4.52
CA LEU A 3 3.83 -8.30 4.71
C LEU A 3 4.61 -9.51 4.21
N TYR A 4 4.55 -10.63 4.92
CA TYR A 4 5.30 -11.83 4.57
C TYR A 4 4.41 -13.07 4.62
N TRP A 5 4.48 -13.87 3.56
CA TRP A 5 3.82 -15.17 3.40
C TRP A 5 4.88 -16.27 3.42
N PRO A 6 5.09 -16.94 4.58
CA PRO A 6 6.17 -17.90 4.76
C PRO A 6 6.05 -19.14 3.88
N GLU A 7 4.82 -19.63 3.65
CA GLU A 7 4.59 -20.84 2.87
C GLU A 7 5.00 -20.69 1.40
N GLN A 8 4.91 -19.48 0.86
CA GLN A 8 5.26 -19.16 -0.53
C GLN A 8 6.62 -18.46 -0.65
N HIS A 9 7.30 -18.15 0.48
CA HIS A 9 8.51 -17.34 0.51
C HIS A 9 8.31 -15.99 -0.24
N VAL A 10 7.20 -15.29 0.02
CA VAL A 10 6.89 -14.01 -0.65
C VAL A 10 6.74 -12.89 0.38
N ALA A 11 7.41 -11.76 0.16
CA ALA A 11 7.24 -10.55 0.94
C ALA A 11 6.73 -9.39 0.06
N LEU A 12 5.80 -8.58 0.57
CA LEU A 12 5.40 -7.30 -0.01
C LEU A 12 5.91 -6.16 0.88
N GLU A 13 6.73 -5.27 0.34
CA GLU A 13 7.35 -4.17 1.07
C GLU A 13 6.88 -2.81 0.54
N ILE A 14 6.30 -1.99 1.41
CA ILE A 14 6.00 -0.57 1.14
C ILE A 14 7.21 0.26 1.55
N VAL A 15 7.98 0.73 0.57
CA VAL A 15 9.34 1.28 0.75
C VAL A 15 9.38 2.73 1.23
N ASP A 16 8.31 3.50 0.99
CA ASP A 16 8.19 4.92 1.32
C ASP A 16 7.35 5.18 2.58
N ASP A 17 6.96 4.12 3.30
CA ASP A 17 6.31 4.22 4.61
C ASP A 17 7.38 4.49 5.69
N PRO A 18 7.39 5.68 6.34
CA PRO A 18 8.43 6.07 7.29
C PRO A 18 8.40 5.25 8.59
N HIS A 19 7.32 4.49 8.84
CA HIS A 19 7.17 3.60 9.99
C HIS A 19 7.40 2.14 9.62
N ALA A 20 7.76 1.86 8.37
CA ALA A 20 8.07 0.53 7.89
C ALA A 20 9.31 -0.04 8.57
N ARG A 21 9.21 -1.30 9.01
CA ARG A 21 10.39 -2.17 9.03
C ARG A 21 10.45 -2.93 7.70
N PRO A 22 11.56 -2.80 6.95
CA PRO A 22 11.83 -3.63 5.77
C PRO A 22 11.76 -5.12 6.10
N PHE A 23 11.52 -5.93 5.07
CA PHE A 23 11.63 -7.38 5.20
C PHE A 23 13.07 -7.77 5.51
N ASP A 24 13.26 -8.63 6.53
CA ASP A 24 14.58 -9.13 6.90
C ASP A 24 15.00 -10.28 5.97
N ARG A 25 15.70 -9.94 4.89
CA ARG A 25 16.24 -10.92 3.94
C ARG A 25 17.24 -11.90 4.55
N ALA A 26 17.82 -11.61 5.72
CA ALA A 26 18.70 -12.58 6.38
C ALA A 26 17.90 -13.74 7.00
N SER A 27 16.63 -13.50 7.35
CA SER A 27 15.74 -14.52 7.93
C SER A 27 15.23 -15.54 6.91
N ASP A 28 15.11 -15.13 5.65
CA ASP A 28 14.76 -15.97 4.52
C ASP A 28 15.37 -15.41 3.23
N PRO A 29 16.57 -15.91 2.85
CA PRO A 29 17.30 -15.43 1.68
C PRO A 29 16.64 -15.75 0.34
N ASP A 30 15.80 -16.78 0.31
CA ASP A 30 15.14 -17.26 -0.91
C ASP A 30 13.81 -16.55 -1.17
N ALA A 31 13.39 -15.67 -0.25
CA ALA A 31 12.15 -14.92 -0.37
C ALA A 31 12.12 -13.99 -1.59
N THR A 32 11.04 -14.07 -2.36
CA THR A 32 10.71 -13.09 -3.39
C THR A 32 10.15 -11.83 -2.73
N VAL A 33 10.91 -10.73 -2.77
CA VAL A 33 10.48 -9.43 -2.22
C VAL A 33 9.91 -8.53 -3.31
N ILE A 34 8.60 -8.31 -3.27
CA ILE A 34 7.87 -7.37 -4.11
C ILE A 34 7.86 -6.01 -3.41
N GLN A 35 8.51 -5.02 -4.01
CA GLN A 35 8.49 -3.65 -3.50
C GLN A 35 7.37 -2.83 -4.15
N THR A 36 6.78 -1.94 -3.37
CA THR A 36 5.80 -0.96 -3.83
C THR A 36 5.87 0.34 -3.02
N THR A 37 5.21 1.38 -3.49
CA THR A 37 5.06 2.68 -2.81
C THR A 37 3.61 2.95 -2.39
N VAL A 38 3.41 3.88 -1.47
CA VAL A 38 2.08 4.40 -1.14
C VAL A 38 1.40 5.00 -2.38
N ALA A 39 2.17 5.64 -3.28
CA ALA A 39 1.65 6.21 -4.52
C ALA A 39 1.11 5.13 -5.47
N GLU A 40 1.84 4.03 -5.66
CA GLU A 40 1.40 2.89 -6.48
C GLU A 40 0.17 2.19 -5.91
N ILE A 41 0.07 2.06 -4.58
CA ILE A 41 -1.13 1.52 -3.93
C ILE A 41 -2.32 2.47 -4.09
N SER A 42 -2.06 3.78 -4.11
CA SER A 42 -3.09 4.82 -4.22
C SER A 42 -3.61 5.02 -5.65
N ASP A 43 -2.90 4.54 -6.66
CA ASP A 43 -3.35 4.53 -8.05
C ASP A 43 -4.00 3.20 -8.40
N LEU A 44 -5.19 3.21 -9.01
CA LEU A 44 -5.96 1.99 -9.23
C LEU A 44 -5.30 1.04 -10.24
N GLU A 45 -4.73 1.57 -11.32
CA GLU A 45 -4.09 0.75 -12.34
C GLU A 45 -2.77 0.15 -11.84
N SER A 46 -1.98 0.96 -11.12
CA SER A 46 -0.77 0.49 -10.45
C SER A 46 -1.08 -0.56 -9.38
N PHE A 47 -2.15 -0.36 -8.60
CA PHE A 47 -2.63 -1.35 -7.62
C PHE A 47 -3.07 -2.66 -8.28
N ARG A 48 -3.75 -2.60 -9.43
CA ARG A 48 -4.10 -3.79 -10.22
C ARG A 48 -2.86 -4.53 -10.73
N ALA A 49 -1.87 -3.81 -11.22
CA ALA A 49 -0.61 -4.39 -11.67
C ALA A 49 0.16 -5.05 -10.52
N LEU A 50 0.18 -4.40 -9.34
CA LEU A 50 0.73 -4.96 -8.12
C LEU A 50 0.02 -6.25 -7.71
N ALA A 51 -1.32 -6.26 -7.73
CA ALA A 51 -2.12 -7.45 -7.40
C ALA A 51 -1.80 -8.63 -8.33
N LYS A 52 -1.59 -8.39 -9.63
CA LYS A 52 -1.17 -9.42 -10.61
C LYS A 52 0.22 -9.98 -10.28
N ARG A 53 1.19 -9.12 -9.96
CA ARG A 53 2.54 -9.54 -9.55
C ARG A 53 2.51 -10.36 -8.27
N LEU A 54 1.72 -9.92 -7.29
CA LEU A 54 1.58 -10.61 -6.01
C LEU A 54 0.90 -11.98 -6.18
N ALA A 55 -0.19 -12.05 -6.95
CA ALA A 55 -0.86 -13.32 -7.23
C ALA A 55 0.07 -14.32 -7.93
N ALA A 56 0.83 -13.86 -8.94
CA ALA A 56 1.80 -14.71 -9.63
C ALA A 56 2.89 -15.24 -8.68
N ALA A 57 3.41 -14.40 -7.78
CA ALA A 57 4.40 -14.81 -6.79
C ALA A 57 3.83 -15.79 -5.75
N LEU A 58 2.56 -15.62 -5.37
CA LEU A 58 1.87 -16.51 -4.44
C LEU A 58 1.40 -17.83 -5.10
N GLY A 59 1.51 -17.96 -6.42
CA GLY A 59 0.95 -19.10 -7.16
C GLY A 59 -0.59 -19.11 -7.18
N GLU A 60 -1.21 -17.96 -6.95
CA GLU A 60 -2.66 -17.79 -6.86
C GLU A 60 -3.26 -17.28 -8.18
N ASN A 61 -4.50 -17.70 -8.45
CA ASN A 61 -5.25 -17.19 -9.58
C ASN A 61 -6.12 -16.01 -9.15
N LEU A 62 -6.00 -14.90 -9.87
CA LEU A 62 -6.90 -13.77 -9.66
C LEU A 62 -8.33 -14.11 -10.14
N PRO A 63 -9.36 -13.50 -9.53
CA PRO A 63 -10.72 -13.57 -10.03
C PRO A 63 -10.81 -13.12 -11.49
N GLU A 64 -11.83 -13.60 -12.20
CA GLU A 64 -12.07 -13.21 -13.59
C GLU A 64 -12.23 -11.69 -13.75
N ASP A 65 -11.52 -11.12 -14.73
CA ASP A 65 -11.50 -9.68 -15.01
C ASP A 65 -12.75 -9.26 -15.81
N THR A 66 -13.89 -9.29 -15.13
CA THR A 66 -15.18 -8.86 -15.70
C THR A 66 -15.41 -7.35 -15.53
N PRO A 67 -16.25 -6.71 -16.38
CA PRO A 67 -16.61 -5.30 -16.19
C PRO A 67 -17.21 -4.99 -14.81
N LEU A 68 -18.01 -5.90 -14.25
CA LEU A 68 -18.58 -5.75 -12.92
C LEU A 68 -17.50 -5.81 -11.83
N PHE A 69 -16.54 -6.73 -11.95
CA PHE A 69 -15.41 -6.83 -11.04
C PHE A 69 -14.57 -5.56 -11.05
N ARG A 70 -14.20 -5.06 -12.24
CA ARG A 70 -13.45 -3.80 -12.38
C ARG A 70 -14.17 -2.62 -11.73
N ARG A 71 -15.49 -2.51 -11.92
CA ARG A 71 -16.30 -1.45 -11.31
C ARG A 71 -16.29 -1.54 -9.79
N ARG A 72 -16.60 -2.72 -9.22
CA ARG A 72 -16.62 -2.92 -7.76
C ARG A 72 -15.26 -2.69 -7.13
N GLN A 73 -14.18 -3.11 -7.80
CA GLN A 73 -12.82 -2.86 -7.34
C GLN A 73 -12.51 -1.37 -7.33
N ALA A 74 -12.89 -0.62 -8.38
CA ALA A 74 -12.71 0.83 -8.42
C ALA A 74 -13.49 1.54 -7.30
N ASP A 75 -14.74 1.14 -7.06
CA ASP A 75 -15.58 1.70 -5.99
C ASP A 75 -14.96 1.44 -4.61
N LEU A 76 -14.47 0.21 -4.36
CA LEU A 76 -13.82 -0.15 -3.09
C LEU A 76 -12.49 0.58 -2.89
N HIS A 77 -11.69 0.70 -3.95
CA HIS A 77 -10.40 1.38 -3.90
C HIS A 77 -10.57 2.87 -3.59
N ALA A 78 -11.50 3.54 -4.26
CA ALA A 78 -11.88 4.92 -3.97
C ALA A 78 -12.42 5.07 -2.52
N PHE A 79 -13.27 4.14 -2.08
CA PHE A 79 -13.80 4.15 -0.71
C PHE A 79 -12.69 4.03 0.35
N ALA A 80 -11.76 3.09 0.17
CA ALA A 80 -10.65 2.85 1.10
C ALA A 80 -9.74 4.09 1.23
N LEU A 81 -9.36 4.70 0.11
CA LEU A 81 -8.54 5.91 0.10
C LEU A 81 -9.29 7.13 0.65
N SER A 82 -10.60 7.24 0.40
CA SER A 82 -11.42 8.31 1.00
C SER A 82 -11.44 8.23 2.54
N ARG A 83 -11.44 7.03 3.12
CA ARG A 83 -11.37 6.84 4.57
C ARG A 83 -9.98 7.16 5.11
N ALA A 84 -8.93 6.71 4.42
CA ALA A 84 -7.55 7.02 4.79
C ALA A 84 -7.31 8.55 4.83
N ASN A 85 -7.84 9.28 3.85
CA ASN A 85 -7.73 10.75 3.81
C ASN A 85 -8.55 11.45 4.90
N ARG A 86 -9.73 10.92 5.28
CA ARG A 86 -10.53 11.48 6.38
C ARG A 86 -9.89 11.31 7.76
N CYS A 87 -9.02 10.32 7.94
CA CYS A 87 -8.34 10.05 9.20
C CYS A 87 -6.94 10.69 9.30
N ARG A 88 -6.50 11.45 8.29
CA ARG A 88 -5.23 12.18 8.35
C ARG A 88 -5.44 13.46 9.18
N PRO A 89 -4.92 13.58 10.42
CA PRO A 89 -4.99 14.85 11.12
C PRO A 89 -4.22 15.88 10.27
N SER A 90 -4.85 17.03 10.03
CA SER A 90 -4.21 18.16 9.37
C SER A 90 -2.91 18.49 10.12
N LEU A 91 -1.77 18.20 9.49
CA LEU A 91 -0.46 18.66 9.96
C LEU A 91 -0.20 20.14 9.60
N HIS A 92 -1.23 20.89 9.20
CA HIS A 92 -1.17 22.34 9.02
C HIS A 92 -1.96 23.01 10.15
N ASN A 93 -1.35 23.06 11.33
CA ASN A 93 -1.58 24.12 12.31
C ASN A 93 -0.35 24.22 13.22
N ARG A 94 0.76 24.75 12.66
CA ARG A 94 1.81 25.34 13.49
C ARG A 94 1.59 26.85 13.52
N CYS A 95 1.04 27.28 14.65
CA CYS A 95 1.31 28.50 15.39
C CYS A 95 1.99 29.65 14.63
N ASN A 96 1.19 30.63 14.19
CA ASN A 96 1.63 32.01 14.14
C ASN A 96 0.90 32.79 15.26
N THR A 97 1.44 32.70 16.47
CA THR A 97 1.12 33.66 17.53
C THR A 97 2.41 34.05 18.25
N THR A 98 3.09 35.05 17.70
CA THR A 98 4.02 35.93 18.42
C THR A 98 3.49 37.33 18.15
N ALA A 99 2.67 37.85 19.07
CA ALA A 99 3.10 38.76 20.12
C ALA A 99 3.66 40.07 19.56
N LYS A 100 2.80 41.08 19.47
CA LYS A 100 3.18 42.49 19.57
C LYS A 100 2.37 43.07 20.72
N GLY A 101 3.05 43.32 21.82
CA GLY A 101 2.51 44.10 22.92
C GLY A 101 2.52 45.57 22.55
N ASP A 102 1.52 46.28 23.06
CA ASP A 102 1.57 47.65 23.56
C ASP A 102 0.52 47.74 24.68
#